data_AF-A0A919XLB8-F1
#
_entry.id   AF-A0A919XLB8-F1
#
_cell.length_a   1.000
_cell.length_b   1.000
_cell.length_c   1.000
_cell.angle_alpha   90.00
_cell.angle_beta   90.00
_cell.angle_gamma   90.00
#
_symmetry.space_group_name_H-M   'P 1'
#
loop_
_entity.id
_entity.type
_entity.pdbx_description
1 polymer ?
#
loop_
_entity_poly.entity_id
_entity_poly.type
_entity_poly.pdbx_seq_one_letter_code
_entity_poly.pdbx_strand_id
1 'polypeptide(L)'
;MREIKFYSRNDFASGYVLQKIEDFLMEHKGEKELENINDIIEIYNIKQYFDHKVYLLKWTFDEIKKYESQVGEYFKQVARFFNSINEENLVVFFNELDVEYREDFWTLFEKFKVYEKITDVVFKQLMHEKNFWLYQVLKYKSLVQHFGGVIKEYMLNDHSAAELLLDAFEMEHTVEKGKFIFPKELTNPDKETIILNYINSESPNLNYLRLIVNIQSNKDKIMLSPRTLLNAKKRVEKEEKELFPEESGMLMETSVGFSKSQEEAVIASLDGMSIKAIYSTKWLEENKDYETLLNNFIYLFEFVDSQMRCNFVNKPNQMGVMERIMYSRSRNAYLTGMAFNQMNMLSLLQTHGYYNELLSLGIRLESVIEWFFKEYLSNEFQASNFDINMPSAHSTLLEKCTNIMPAVESVLKQFSLFVEEGIVDFELLEIRSEHLIYSNIPSLVNKKYVYGVGEEFNQATAARLKSRHGEPRIG
;
A
#
# COMPACT_ATOMS: atom_id res chain seq x y z
N MET A 1 -1.88 -23.85 -33.59
CA MET A 1 -2.25 -23.62 -32.19
C MET A 1 -3.70 -23.19 -32.15
N ARG A 2 -4.53 -23.75 -31.27
CA ARG A 2 -5.98 -23.51 -31.22
C ARG A 2 -6.34 -22.37 -30.27
N GLU A 3 -5.40 -21.93 -29.44
CA GLU A 3 -5.56 -20.87 -28.43
C GLU A 3 -6.68 -21.22 -27.45
N ILE A 4 -6.64 -22.45 -26.90
CA ILE A 4 -7.61 -22.91 -25.90
C ILE A 4 -6.99 -22.75 -24.52
N LYS A 5 -7.40 -21.71 -23.81
CA LYS A 5 -6.92 -21.37 -22.46
C LYS A 5 -8.10 -21.23 -21.50
N PHE A 6 -7.94 -21.76 -20.28
CA PHE A 6 -8.85 -21.55 -19.17
C PHE A 6 -8.25 -20.53 -18.19
N TYR A 7 -8.89 -19.38 -18.05
CA TYR A 7 -8.47 -18.35 -17.08
C TYR A 7 -9.30 -18.42 -15.79
N SER A 8 -10.64 -18.42 -15.90
CA SER A 8 -11.54 -18.51 -14.75
C SER A 8 -12.96 -18.91 -15.18
N ARG A 9 -13.82 -19.26 -14.21
CA ARG A 9 -15.25 -19.53 -14.45
C ARG A 9 -16.03 -18.33 -15.00
N ASN A 10 -15.58 -17.11 -14.71
CA ASN A 10 -16.28 -15.87 -15.03
C ASN A 10 -15.63 -15.14 -16.22
N ASP A 11 -14.77 -15.82 -16.98
CA ASP A 11 -14.13 -15.23 -18.14
C ASP A 11 -15.16 -14.98 -19.25
N PHE A 12 -15.25 -13.72 -19.71
CA PHE A 12 -16.15 -13.31 -20.78
C PHE A 12 -15.85 -13.99 -22.12
N ALA A 13 -14.61 -14.45 -22.33
CA ALA A 13 -14.23 -15.18 -23.53
C ALA A 13 -14.71 -16.65 -23.55
N SER A 14 -15.21 -17.17 -22.43
CA SER A 14 -15.54 -18.60 -22.27
C SER A 14 -16.45 -19.14 -23.37
N GLY A 15 -17.45 -18.38 -23.82
CA GLY A 15 -18.38 -18.81 -24.86
C GLY A 15 -17.70 -19.08 -26.21
N TYR A 16 -16.76 -18.22 -26.61
CA TYR A 16 -15.97 -18.39 -27.84
C TYR A 16 -15.00 -19.56 -27.73
N VAL A 17 -14.31 -19.67 -26.59
CA VAL A 17 -13.37 -20.78 -26.34
C VAL A 17 -14.11 -22.12 -26.34
N LEU A 18 -15.29 -22.21 -25.70
CA LEU A 18 -16.06 -23.45 -25.69
C LEU A 18 -16.55 -23.89 -27.08
N GLN A 19 -16.77 -22.96 -28.03
CA GLN A 19 -17.06 -23.32 -29.42
C GLN A 19 -15.85 -24.01 -30.07
N LYS A 20 -14.65 -23.45 -29.88
CA LYS A 20 -13.41 -24.11 -30.32
C LYS A 20 -13.21 -25.49 -29.67
N ILE A 21 -13.61 -25.64 -28.40
CA ILE A 21 -13.59 -26.93 -27.69
C ILE A 21 -14.56 -27.92 -28.35
N GLU A 22 -15.78 -27.50 -28.67
CA GLU A 22 -16.75 -28.33 -29.38
C GLU A 22 -16.20 -28.83 -30.71
N ASP A 23 -15.67 -27.91 -31.53
CA ASP A 23 -15.11 -28.23 -32.84
C ASP A 23 -13.96 -29.25 -32.70
N PHE A 24 -13.07 -29.04 -31.73
CA PHE A 24 -11.99 -29.97 -31.41
C PHE A 24 -12.52 -31.37 -31.04
N LEU A 25 -13.52 -31.46 -30.18
CA LEU A 25 -14.09 -32.74 -29.73
C LEU A 25 -14.87 -33.46 -30.84
N MET A 26 -15.51 -32.71 -31.74
CA MET A 26 -16.28 -33.25 -32.87
C MET A 26 -15.37 -33.78 -33.99
N GLU A 27 -14.29 -33.09 -34.31
CA GLU A 27 -13.33 -33.48 -35.35
C GLU A 27 -12.56 -34.75 -34.99
N HIS A 28 -12.30 -34.99 -33.70
CA HIS A 28 -11.35 -36.01 -33.26
C HIS A 28 -12.04 -37.23 -32.62
N LYS A 29 -12.83 -37.99 -33.36
CA LYS A 29 -13.47 -39.22 -32.82
C LYS A 29 -12.50 -40.39 -32.50
N GLY A 30 -11.16 -40.19 -32.57
CA GLY A 30 -10.11 -41.19 -32.31
C GLY A 30 -8.82 -40.61 -31.70
N GLU A 31 -7.77 -41.43 -31.53
CA GLU A 31 -6.43 -40.97 -31.12
C GLU A 31 -5.82 -40.09 -32.24
N LYS A 32 -5.54 -38.82 -31.94
CA LYS A 32 -4.71 -37.95 -32.78
C LYS A 32 -3.28 -38.03 -32.29
N GLU A 33 -2.30 -37.98 -33.21
CA GLU A 33 -0.92 -37.65 -32.84
C GLU A 33 -0.89 -36.20 -32.33
N LEU A 34 -0.55 -36.03 -31.05
CA LEU A 34 -0.29 -34.72 -30.46
C LEU A 34 1.13 -34.32 -30.86
N GLU A 35 1.24 -33.25 -31.65
CA GLU A 35 2.48 -32.90 -32.35
C GLU A 35 3.48 -32.15 -31.46
N ASN A 36 3.00 -31.41 -30.45
CA ASN A 36 3.85 -30.57 -29.59
C ASN A 36 3.27 -30.39 -28.18
N ILE A 37 4.07 -29.83 -27.27
CA ILE A 37 3.71 -29.58 -25.87
C ILE A 37 2.49 -28.65 -25.70
N ASN A 38 2.28 -27.69 -26.60
CA ASN A 38 1.17 -26.75 -26.48
C ASN A 38 -0.17 -27.45 -26.72
N ASP A 39 -0.24 -28.39 -27.67
CA ASP A 39 -1.41 -29.26 -27.86
C ASP A 39 -1.73 -30.10 -26.60
N ILE A 40 -0.69 -30.57 -25.88
CA ILE A 40 -0.86 -31.30 -24.61
C ILE A 40 -1.51 -30.40 -23.55
N ILE A 41 -1.06 -29.15 -23.44
CA ILE A 41 -1.55 -28.22 -22.43
C ILE A 41 -2.95 -27.68 -22.80
N GLU A 42 -3.27 -27.53 -24.08
CA GLU A 42 -4.63 -27.24 -24.54
C GLU A 42 -5.62 -28.29 -24.02
N ILE A 43 -5.28 -29.59 -24.07
CA ILE A 43 -6.14 -30.66 -23.51
C ILE A 43 -6.36 -30.47 -22.01
N TYR A 44 -5.33 -30.09 -21.26
CA TYR A 44 -5.49 -29.79 -19.85
C TYR A 44 -6.41 -28.58 -19.63
N ASN A 45 -6.28 -27.53 -20.43
CA ASN A 45 -7.17 -26.37 -20.36
C ASN A 45 -8.62 -26.74 -20.70
N ILE A 46 -8.85 -27.60 -21.71
CA ILE A 46 -10.18 -28.16 -21.99
C ILE A 46 -10.71 -28.86 -20.74
N LYS A 47 -9.93 -29.75 -20.13
CA LYS A 47 -10.32 -30.44 -18.90
C LYS A 47 -10.71 -29.46 -17.78
N GLN A 48 -10.02 -28.33 -17.64
CA GLN A 48 -10.36 -27.32 -16.63
C GLN A 48 -11.77 -26.75 -16.82
N TYR A 49 -12.23 -26.51 -18.06
CA TYR A 49 -13.63 -26.09 -18.31
C TYR A 49 -14.64 -27.12 -17.78
N PHE A 50 -14.41 -28.40 -18.08
CA PHE A 50 -15.29 -29.48 -17.63
C PHE A 50 -15.23 -29.69 -16.10
N ASP A 51 -14.04 -29.68 -15.50
CA ASP A 51 -13.86 -29.81 -14.04
C ASP A 51 -14.55 -28.67 -13.27
N HIS A 52 -14.65 -27.48 -13.89
CA HIS A 52 -15.35 -26.32 -13.34
C HIS A 52 -16.83 -26.23 -13.77
N LYS A 53 -17.34 -27.21 -14.51
CA LYS A 53 -18.72 -27.28 -15.03
C LYS A 53 -19.12 -26.08 -15.90
N VAL A 54 -18.17 -25.57 -16.67
CA VAL A 54 -18.38 -24.46 -17.61
C VAL A 54 -18.66 -25.07 -18.98
N TYR A 55 -19.89 -24.89 -19.47
CA TYR A 55 -20.38 -25.55 -20.69
C TYR A 55 -21.06 -24.55 -21.63
N LEU A 56 -21.16 -24.90 -22.91
CA LEU A 56 -21.99 -24.16 -23.85
C LEU A 56 -23.47 -24.36 -23.52
N LEU A 57 -24.23 -23.26 -23.54
CA LEU A 57 -25.67 -23.28 -23.25
C LEU A 57 -26.48 -24.18 -24.21
N LYS A 58 -25.94 -24.42 -25.43
CA LYS A 58 -26.57 -25.29 -26.43
C LYS A 58 -26.35 -26.79 -26.20
N TRP A 59 -25.40 -27.18 -25.35
CA TRP A 59 -25.10 -28.58 -25.12
C TRP A 59 -26.19 -29.25 -24.28
N THR A 60 -26.64 -30.41 -24.75
CA THR A 60 -27.54 -31.30 -24.01
C THR A 60 -26.80 -32.06 -22.92
N PHE A 61 -27.53 -32.61 -21.95
CA PHE A 61 -26.95 -33.43 -20.87
C PHE A 61 -26.18 -34.64 -21.41
N ASP A 62 -26.70 -35.30 -22.44
CA ASP A 62 -26.06 -36.47 -23.04
C ASP A 62 -24.78 -36.09 -23.80
N GLU A 63 -24.75 -34.93 -24.45
CA GLU A 63 -23.54 -34.39 -25.10
C GLU A 63 -22.46 -34.04 -24.08
N ILE A 64 -22.82 -33.36 -22.98
CA ILE A 64 -21.89 -33.03 -21.89
C ILE A 64 -21.26 -34.31 -21.36
N LYS A 65 -22.07 -35.33 -21.04
CA LYS A 65 -21.57 -36.60 -20.50
C LYS A 65 -20.64 -37.33 -21.49
N LYS A 66 -20.96 -37.29 -22.79
CA LYS A 66 -20.11 -37.85 -23.84
C LYS A 66 -18.77 -37.10 -23.91
N TYR A 67 -18.79 -35.78 -23.94
CA TYR A 67 -17.59 -34.95 -23.98
C TYR A 67 -16.72 -35.10 -22.74
N GLU A 68 -17.32 -35.18 -21.54
CA GLU A 68 -16.60 -35.45 -20.29
C GLU A 68 -15.82 -36.77 -20.36
N SER A 69 -16.45 -37.83 -20.89
CA SER A 69 -15.77 -39.11 -21.07
C SER A 69 -14.61 -39.01 -22.07
N GLN A 70 -14.80 -38.29 -23.18
CA GLN A 70 -13.78 -38.11 -24.21
C GLN A 70 -12.59 -37.29 -23.70
N VAL A 71 -12.85 -36.19 -22.99
CA VAL A 71 -11.83 -35.36 -22.34
C VAL A 71 -11.07 -36.16 -21.27
N GLY A 72 -11.75 -37.04 -20.54
CA GLY A 72 -11.11 -37.97 -19.62
C GLY A 72 -10.09 -38.90 -20.28
N GLU A 73 -10.40 -39.42 -21.47
CA GLU A 73 -9.45 -40.25 -22.25
C GLU A 73 -8.27 -39.41 -22.76
N TYR A 74 -8.50 -38.21 -23.29
CA TYR A 74 -7.42 -37.33 -23.73
C TYR A 74 -6.50 -36.90 -22.59
N PHE A 75 -7.05 -36.70 -21.39
CA PHE A 75 -6.24 -36.35 -20.24
C PHE A 75 -5.25 -37.47 -19.85
N LYS A 76 -5.53 -38.74 -20.19
CA LYS A 76 -4.54 -39.82 -20.03
C LYS A 76 -3.31 -39.60 -20.91
N GLN A 77 -3.46 -38.97 -22.07
CA GLN A 77 -2.34 -38.63 -22.95
C GLN A 77 -1.47 -37.53 -22.31
N VAL A 78 -2.10 -36.53 -21.68
CA VAL A 78 -1.40 -35.51 -20.87
C VAL A 78 -0.56 -36.18 -19.78
N ALA A 79 -1.17 -37.11 -19.03
CA ALA A 79 -0.47 -37.84 -17.98
C ALA A 79 0.72 -38.68 -18.52
N ARG A 80 0.55 -39.35 -19.67
CA ARG A 80 1.64 -40.11 -20.32
C ARG A 80 2.77 -39.19 -20.77
N PHE A 81 2.45 -38.06 -21.40
CA PHE A 81 3.43 -37.08 -21.86
C PHE A 81 4.27 -36.55 -20.70
N PHE A 82 3.64 -36.01 -19.65
CA PHE A 82 4.38 -35.49 -18.49
C PHE A 82 5.21 -36.56 -17.78
N ASN A 83 4.75 -37.83 -17.80
CA ASN A 83 5.55 -38.93 -17.27
C ASN A 83 6.77 -39.30 -18.13
N SER A 84 6.77 -38.98 -19.42
CA SER A 84 7.90 -39.18 -20.33
C SER A 84 8.94 -38.05 -20.30
N ILE A 85 8.63 -36.92 -19.65
CA ILE A 85 9.60 -35.84 -19.47
C ILE A 85 10.74 -36.34 -18.57
N ASN A 86 11.96 -36.09 -19.03
CA ASN A 86 13.21 -36.48 -18.38
C ASN A 86 14.27 -35.38 -18.59
N GLU A 87 15.49 -35.65 -18.14
CA GLU A 87 16.61 -34.71 -18.19
C GLU A 87 17.01 -34.28 -19.60
N GLU A 88 16.84 -35.15 -20.58
CA GLU A 88 17.30 -34.93 -21.96
C GLU A 88 16.34 -34.04 -22.76
N ASN A 89 15.04 -34.09 -22.45
CA ASN A 89 13.99 -33.44 -23.25
C ASN A 89 13.34 -32.22 -22.58
N LEU A 90 13.52 -32.02 -21.27
CA LEU A 90 12.86 -30.96 -20.51
C LEU A 90 13.09 -29.55 -21.09
N VAL A 91 14.36 -29.21 -21.35
CA VAL A 91 14.74 -27.86 -21.84
C VAL A 91 14.18 -27.61 -23.23
N VAL A 92 14.19 -28.62 -24.09
CA VAL A 92 13.63 -28.53 -25.46
C VAL A 92 12.15 -28.25 -25.39
N PHE A 93 11.39 -29.05 -24.65
CA PHE A 93 9.96 -28.86 -24.50
C PHE A 93 9.59 -27.52 -23.86
N PHE A 94 10.35 -27.08 -22.86
CA PHE A 94 10.09 -25.78 -22.23
C PHE A 94 10.35 -24.60 -23.18
N ASN A 95 11.29 -24.73 -24.10
CA ASN A 95 11.58 -23.68 -25.07
C ASN A 95 10.56 -23.61 -26.23
N GLU A 96 9.89 -24.72 -26.53
CA GLU A 96 8.76 -24.78 -27.49
C GLU A 96 7.44 -24.28 -26.88
N LEU A 97 7.39 -24.11 -25.55
CA LEU A 97 6.19 -23.76 -24.79
C LEU A 97 5.81 -22.28 -24.94
N ASP A 98 4.55 -22.04 -25.29
CA ASP A 98 4.02 -20.69 -25.39
C ASP A 98 3.86 -20.04 -24.02
N VAL A 99 4.04 -18.72 -24.00
CA VAL A 99 4.00 -17.88 -22.79
C VAL A 99 2.73 -18.10 -21.97
N GLU A 100 1.57 -18.17 -22.62
CA GLU A 100 0.26 -18.33 -21.99
C GLU A 100 0.04 -19.69 -21.29
N TYR A 101 0.81 -20.71 -21.68
CA TYR A 101 0.73 -22.07 -21.16
C TYR A 101 1.75 -22.39 -20.06
N ARG A 102 2.69 -21.48 -19.77
CA ARG A 102 3.76 -21.70 -18.78
C ARG A 102 3.26 -22.00 -17.37
N GLU A 103 2.26 -21.26 -16.90
CA GLU A 103 1.68 -21.52 -15.58
C GLU A 103 1.02 -22.90 -15.51
N ASP A 104 0.36 -23.33 -16.58
CA ASP A 104 -0.25 -24.66 -16.65
C ASP A 104 0.81 -25.76 -16.69
N PHE A 105 1.90 -25.53 -17.43
CA PHE A 105 3.03 -26.44 -17.46
C PHE A 105 3.56 -26.69 -16.04
N TRP A 106 3.82 -25.64 -15.26
CA TRP A 106 4.30 -25.81 -13.88
C TRP A 106 3.27 -26.51 -12.99
N THR A 107 1.98 -26.22 -13.17
CA THR A 107 0.90 -26.93 -12.47
C THR A 107 0.95 -28.43 -12.77
N LEU A 108 1.09 -28.82 -14.03
CA LEU A 108 1.16 -30.22 -14.45
C LEU A 108 2.50 -30.87 -14.05
N PHE A 109 3.59 -30.12 -14.10
CA PHE A 109 4.93 -30.54 -13.70
C PHE A 109 4.97 -30.93 -12.22
N GLU A 110 4.34 -30.15 -11.34
CA GLU A 110 4.15 -30.52 -9.93
C GLU A 110 3.14 -31.66 -9.77
N LYS A 111 1.97 -31.58 -10.44
CA LYS A 111 0.90 -32.59 -10.33
C LYS A 111 1.35 -34.00 -10.68
N PHE A 112 2.19 -34.15 -11.70
CA PHE A 112 2.76 -35.42 -12.13
C PHE A 112 4.14 -35.71 -11.53
N LYS A 113 4.60 -34.88 -10.59
CA LYS A 113 5.88 -35.04 -9.88
C LYS A 113 7.08 -35.19 -10.80
N VAL A 114 7.08 -34.50 -11.93
CA VAL A 114 8.17 -34.59 -12.91
C VAL A 114 9.49 -34.16 -12.29
N TYR A 115 9.44 -33.20 -11.36
CA TYR A 115 10.60 -32.73 -10.59
C TYR A 115 11.41 -33.84 -9.91
N GLU A 116 10.79 -34.97 -9.52
CA GLU A 116 11.50 -36.09 -8.87
C GLU A 116 12.49 -36.79 -9.80
N LYS A 117 12.38 -36.59 -11.12
CA LYS A 117 13.23 -37.19 -12.16
C LYS A 117 14.31 -36.26 -12.69
N ILE A 118 14.35 -35.01 -12.22
CA ILE A 118 15.21 -33.96 -12.77
C ILE A 118 16.24 -33.58 -11.72
N THR A 119 17.53 -33.66 -12.08
CA THR A 119 18.61 -33.24 -11.18
C THR A 119 18.70 -31.71 -11.08
N ASP A 120 19.34 -31.26 -10.00
CA ASP A 120 19.70 -29.86 -9.78
C ASP A 120 20.47 -29.24 -10.95
N VAL A 121 21.32 -30.02 -11.63
CA VAL A 121 22.13 -29.54 -12.77
C VAL A 121 21.23 -29.17 -13.94
N VAL A 122 20.28 -30.03 -14.30
CA VAL A 122 19.36 -29.80 -15.41
C VAL A 122 18.37 -28.69 -15.06
N PHE A 123 17.87 -28.66 -13.82
CA PHE A 123 17.00 -27.58 -13.38
C PHE A 123 17.71 -26.23 -13.41
N LYS A 124 18.98 -26.17 -12.99
CA LYS A 124 19.79 -24.96 -13.10
C LYS A 124 19.96 -24.49 -14.55
N GLN A 125 20.20 -25.41 -15.48
CA GLN A 125 20.24 -25.08 -16.91
C GLN A 125 18.90 -24.46 -17.37
N LEU A 126 17.77 -25.08 -17.01
CA LEU A 126 16.43 -24.58 -17.33
C LEU A 126 16.20 -23.15 -16.80
N MET A 127 16.69 -22.84 -15.60
CA MET A 127 16.53 -21.50 -15.01
C MET A 127 17.26 -20.39 -15.79
N HIS A 128 18.28 -20.73 -16.57
CA HIS A 128 19.04 -19.80 -17.41
C HIS A 128 18.44 -19.61 -18.81
N GLU A 129 17.38 -20.33 -19.15
CA GLU A 129 16.66 -20.12 -20.40
C GLU A 129 15.93 -18.77 -20.39
N LYS A 130 15.93 -18.06 -21.52
CA LYS A 130 15.32 -16.71 -21.65
C LYS A 130 13.83 -16.68 -21.29
N ASN A 131 13.18 -17.82 -21.41
CA ASN A 131 11.76 -18.01 -21.19
C ASN A 131 11.41 -18.39 -19.74
N PHE A 132 12.42 -18.58 -18.88
CA PHE A 132 12.21 -18.95 -17.49
C PHE A 132 11.90 -17.73 -16.64
N TRP A 133 10.84 -17.83 -15.83
CA TRP A 133 10.47 -16.79 -14.87
C TRP A 133 10.33 -17.38 -13.48
N LEU A 134 11.22 -16.97 -12.57
CA LEU A 134 11.29 -17.51 -11.22
C LEU A 134 9.96 -17.39 -10.45
N TYR A 135 9.23 -16.28 -10.63
CA TYR A 135 7.97 -16.04 -9.93
C TYR A 135 6.92 -17.14 -10.16
N GLN A 136 6.98 -17.83 -11.31
CA GLN A 136 6.06 -18.93 -11.62
C GLN A 136 6.36 -20.14 -10.74
N VAL A 137 7.64 -20.50 -10.61
CA VAL A 137 8.10 -21.62 -9.80
C VAL A 137 7.84 -21.39 -8.31
N LEU A 138 8.02 -20.16 -7.82
CA LEU A 138 7.79 -19.80 -6.41
C LEU A 138 6.34 -20.00 -5.94
N LYS A 139 5.37 -20.26 -6.83
CA LYS A 139 3.99 -20.60 -6.46
C LYS A 139 3.82 -22.06 -6.01
N TYR A 140 4.77 -22.93 -6.33
CA TYR A 140 4.65 -24.39 -6.16
C TYR A 140 5.57 -24.90 -5.05
N LYS A 141 4.96 -25.28 -3.93
CA LYS A 141 5.69 -25.65 -2.70
C LYS A 141 6.67 -26.81 -2.92
N SER A 142 6.27 -27.83 -3.68
CA SER A 142 7.06 -29.05 -3.84
C SER A 142 8.30 -28.78 -4.68
N LEU A 143 8.16 -27.95 -5.73
CA LEU A 143 9.28 -27.52 -6.57
C LEU A 143 10.30 -26.71 -5.77
N VAL A 144 9.81 -25.74 -4.99
CA VAL A 144 10.69 -24.89 -4.15
C VAL A 144 11.42 -25.70 -3.09
N GLN A 145 10.75 -26.69 -2.49
CA GLN A 145 11.38 -27.57 -1.50
C GLN A 145 12.40 -28.53 -2.12
N HIS A 146 12.17 -29.00 -3.34
CA HIS A 146 13.06 -29.93 -4.03
C HIS A 146 14.33 -29.21 -4.52
N PHE A 147 14.17 -28.09 -5.22
CA PHE A 147 15.28 -27.34 -5.84
C PHE A 147 15.77 -26.16 -4.99
N GLY A 148 15.59 -26.20 -3.67
CA GLY A 148 15.77 -25.03 -2.82
C GLY A 148 17.18 -24.43 -2.86
N GLY A 149 18.21 -25.28 -2.95
CA GLY A 149 19.60 -24.85 -3.12
C GLY A 149 19.85 -24.13 -4.45
N VAL A 150 19.34 -24.69 -5.55
CA VAL A 150 19.48 -24.11 -6.91
C VAL A 150 18.73 -22.78 -7.00
N ILE A 151 17.51 -22.71 -6.46
CA ILE A 151 16.71 -21.47 -6.44
C ILE A 151 17.42 -20.39 -5.62
N LYS A 152 17.97 -20.73 -4.45
CA LYS A 152 18.78 -19.80 -3.66
C LYS A 152 19.96 -19.25 -4.46
N GLU A 153 20.73 -20.14 -5.11
CA GLU A 153 21.88 -19.73 -5.91
C GLU A 153 21.47 -18.78 -7.05
N TYR A 154 20.38 -19.10 -7.74
CA TYR A 154 19.83 -18.24 -8.79
C TYR A 154 19.47 -16.86 -8.25
N MET A 155 18.72 -16.80 -7.13
CA MET A 155 18.29 -15.55 -6.52
C MET A 155 19.46 -14.67 -6.07
N LEU A 156 20.58 -15.25 -5.63
CA LEU A 156 21.77 -14.49 -5.24
C LEU A 156 22.49 -13.84 -6.43
N ASN A 157 22.39 -14.45 -7.61
CA ASN A 157 23.05 -14.00 -8.83
C ASN A 157 22.17 -13.08 -9.70
N ASP A 158 20.85 -13.09 -9.49
CA ASP A 158 19.91 -12.23 -10.19
C ASP A 158 19.35 -11.14 -9.27
N HIS A 159 19.69 -9.89 -9.55
CA HIS A 159 19.20 -8.75 -8.77
C HIS A 159 17.68 -8.59 -8.84
N SER A 160 17.00 -9.10 -9.89
CA SER A 160 15.54 -9.05 -10.02
C SER A 160 14.83 -9.83 -8.90
N ALA A 161 15.51 -10.78 -8.27
CA ALA A 161 14.99 -11.52 -7.11
C ALA A 161 14.65 -10.62 -5.92
N ALA A 162 15.27 -9.43 -5.81
CA ALA A 162 14.91 -8.44 -4.80
C ALA A 162 13.46 -7.97 -4.96
N GLU A 163 12.98 -7.77 -6.19
CA GLU A 163 11.60 -7.34 -6.45
C GLU A 163 10.61 -8.39 -5.95
N LEU A 164 10.89 -9.69 -6.15
CA LEU A 164 10.06 -10.79 -5.65
C LEU A 164 9.99 -10.82 -4.12
N LEU A 165 11.12 -10.57 -3.44
CA LEU A 165 11.16 -10.46 -1.98
C LEU A 165 10.32 -9.28 -1.49
N LEU A 166 10.47 -8.13 -2.12
CA LEU A 166 9.73 -6.92 -1.76
C LEU A 166 8.24 -7.10 -2.00
N ASP A 167 7.84 -7.68 -3.13
CA ASP A 167 6.45 -8.04 -3.42
C ASP A 167 5.86 -8.96 -2.34
N ALA A 168 6.60 -9.99 -1.93
CA ALA A 168 6.09 -10.95 -0.97
C ALA A 168 5.95 -10.39 0.45
N PHE A 169 6.93 -9.61 0.90
CA PHE A 169 7.09 -9.29 2.32
C PHE A 169 6.76 -7.84 2.68
N GLU A 170 6.93 -6.90 1.75
CA GLU A 170 6.86 -5.46 2.03
C GLU A 170 5.77 -4.73 1.25
N MET A 171 5.54 -5.07 -0.01
CA MET A 171 4.56 -4.38 -0.85
C MET A 171 3.13 -4.71 -0.41
N GLU A 172 2.31 -3.67 -0.34
CA GLU A 172 0.88 -3.76 -0.15
C GLU A 172 0.20 -3.97 -1.50
N HIS A 173 -0.51 -5.10 -1.66
CA HIS A 173 -1.21 -5.42 -2.90
C HIS A 173 -2.68 -5.05 -2.79
N THR A 174 -3.19 -4.35 -3.80
CA THR A 174 -4.62 -4.00 -3.89
C THR A 174 -5.51 -5.19 -4.27
N VAL A 175 -4.92 -6.20 -4.89
CA VAL A 175 -5.55 -7.47 -5.25
C VAL A 175 -4.76 -8.59 -4.60
N GLU A 176 -5.46 -9.59 -4.06
CA GLU A 176 -4.82 -10.77 -3.48
C GLU A 176 -4.02 -11.50 -4.57
N LYS A 177 -2.70 -11.31 -4.59
CA LYS A 177 -1.79 -12.07 -5.44
C LYS A 177 -1.52 -13.43 -4.79
N GLY A 178 -1.32 -14.45 -5.64
CA GLY A 178 -0.86 -15.76 -5.16
C GLY A 178 0.40 -15.64 -4.31
N LYS A 179 0.45 -16.38 -3.19
CA LYS A 179 1.53 -16.28 -2.21
C LYS A 179 2.81 -16.95 -2.74
N PHE A 180 3.90 -16.21 -2.80
CA PHE A 180 5.22 -16.77 -3.08
C PHE A 180 5.75 -17.61 -1.93
N ILE A 181 6.37 -18.73 -2.27
CA ILE A 181 7.04 -19.67 -1.39
C ILE A 181 8.53 -19.57 -1.71
N PHE A 182 9.32 -19.12 -0.74
CA PHE A 182 10.77 -19.02 -0.88
C PHE A 182 11.45 -20.28 -0.30
N PRO A 183 12.63 -20.67 -0.82
CA PRO A 183 13.36 -21.82 -0.33
C PRO A 183 13.80 -21.63 1.12
N LYS A 184 13.75 -22.69 1.93
CA LYS A 184 14.14 -22.67 3.36
C LYS A 184 15.63 -22.39 3.54
N GLU A 185 16.42 -22.65 2.52
CA GLU A 185 17.86 -22.41 2.42
C GLU A 185 18.19 -20.91 2.37
N LEU A 186 17.22 -20.06 1.99
CA LEU A 186 17.40 -18.61 1.88
C LEU A 186 17.35 -17.94 3.26
N THR A 187 18.52 -17.59 3.76
CA THR A 187 18.69 -16.97 5.08
C THR A 187 18.48 -15.45 5.02
N ASN A 188 18.34 -14.80 6.18
CA ASN A 188 18.24 -13.33 6.23
C ASN A 188 19.48 -12.60 5.68
N PRO A 189 20.73 -13.05 5.95
CA PRO A 189 21.91 -12.53 5.25
C PRO A 189 21.86 -12.66 3.73
N ASP A 190 21.33 -13.78 3.21
CA ASP A 190 21.17 -13.96 1.76
C ASP A 190 20.17 -12.92 1.20
N LYS A 191 19.02 -12.72 1.86
CA LYS A 191 18.04 -11.70 1.47
C LYS A 191 18.62 -10.29 1.47
N GLU A 192 19.39 -9.93 2.50
CA GLU A 192 20.06 -8.62 2.55
C GLU A 192 21.07 -8.48 1.40
N THR A 193 21.81 -9.54 1.08
CA THR A 193 22.75 -9.57 -0.05
C THR A 193 22.03 -9.35 -1.39
N ILE A 194 20.89 -10.01 -1.61
CA ILE A 194 20.05 -9.83 -2.81
C ILE A 194 19.60 -8.36 -2.93
N ILE A 195 19.13 -7.77 -1.83
CA ILE A 195 18.69 -6.37 -1.79
C ILE A 195 19.86 -5.41 -2.03
N LEU A 196 21.04 -5.69 -1.47
CA LEU A 196 22.26 -4.91 -1.75
C LEU A 196 22.69 -4.99 -3.21
N ASN A 197 22.64 -6.17 -3.82
CA ASN A 197 22.93 -6.35 -5.24
C ASN A 197 21.96 -5.55 -6.11
N TYR A 198 20.68 -5.51 -5.74
CA TYR A 198 19.68 -4.69 -6.41
C TYR A 198 19.93 -3.18 -6.25
N ILE A 199 20.24 -2.68 -5.05
CA ILE A 199 20.58 -1.26 -4.82
C ILE A 199 21.77 -0.84 -5.70
N ASN A 200 22.77 -1.71 -5.83
CA ASN A 200 23.98 -1.46 -6.60
C ASN A 200 23.87 -1.81 -8.10
N SER A 201 22.71 -2.31 -8.55
CA SER A 201 22.49 -2.63 -9.96
C SER A 201 22.51 -1.37 -10.82
N GLU A 202 22.68 -1.53 -12.13
CA GLU A 202 22.82 -0.42 -13.07
C GLU A 202 21.54 0.44 -13.15
N SER A 203 20.39 -0.21 -13.24
CA SER A 203 19.07 0.41 -13.49
C SER A 203 17.97 -0.11 -12.54
N PRO A 204 18.11 0.07 -11.22
CA PRO A 204 17.09 -0.34 -10.27
C PRO A 204 15.82 0.51 -10.44
N ASN A 205 14.66 -0.13 -10.34
CA ASN A 205 13.38 0.58 -10.33
C ASN A 205 13.23 1.39 -9.02
N LEU A 206 13.01 2.70 -9.18
CA LEU A 206 12.88 3.69 -8.11
C LEU A 206 11.79 3.34 -7.10
N ASN A 207 10.68 2.77 -7.54
CA ASN A 207 9.57 2.42 -6.63
C ASN A 207 10.00 1.34 -5.63
N TYR A 208 10.73 0.32 -6.07
CA TYR A 208 11.27 -0.70 -5.17
C TYR A 208 12.39 -0.15 -4.27
N LEU A 209 13.23 0.78 -4.76
CA LEU A 209 14.20 1.46 -3.91
C LEU A 209 13.52 2.24 -2.77
N ARG A 210 12.43 2.97 -3.09
CA ARG A 210 11.61 3.68 -2.09
C ARG A 210 10.95 2.72 -1.10
N LEU A 211 10.54 1.52 -1.54
CA LEU A 211 10.08 0.47 -0.61
C LEU A 211 11.20 0.06 0.35
N ILE A 212 12.41 -0.20 -0.16
CA ILE A 212 13.56 -0.63 0.66
C ILE A 212 13.86 0.39 1.77
N VAL A 213 13.84 1.68 1.47
CA VAL A 213 14.09 2.76 2.45
C VAL A 213 13.11 2.73 3.62
N ASN A 214 11.89 2.28 3.39
CA ASN A 214 10.80 2.29 4.37
C ASN A 214 10.58 0.94 5.07
N ILE A 215 11.41 -0.07 4.78
CA ILE A 215 11.31 -1.39 5.42
C ILE A 215 11.51 -1.25 6.93
N GLN A 216 10.55 -1.79 7.69
CA GLN A 216 10.71 -2.03 9.11
C GLN A 216 11.38 -3.40 9.30
N SER A 217 12.68 -3.40 9.61
CA SER A 217 13.47 -4.63 9.79
C SER A 217 12.80 -5.61 10.74
N ASN A 218 12.49 -6.81 10.23
CA ASN A 218 11.80 -7.86 10.96
C ASN A 218 12.43 -9.23 10.62
N LYS A 219 12.77 -10.01 11.64
CA LYS A 219 13.44 -11.30 11.51
C LYS A 219 12.65 -12.32 10.69
N ASP A 220 11.31 -12.28 10.74
CA ASP A 220 10.42 -13.22 10.07
C ASP A 220 10.12 -12.82 8.62
N LYS A 221 10.51 -11.60 8.21
CA LYS A 221 10.31 -11.05 6.86
C LYS A 221 11.66 -10.74 6.21
N ILE A 222 12.06 -9.47 6.27
CA ILE A 222 13.31 -8.94 5.74
C ILE A 222 14.01 -8.20 6.88
N MET A 223 15.29 -8.53 7.09
CA MET A 223 16.14 -7.88 8.09
C MET A 223 17.25 -7.13 7.36
N LEU A 224 17.21 -5.80 7.42
CA LEU A 224 18.23 -4.93 6.81
C LEU A 224 19.05 -4.21 7.87
N SER A 225 20.34 -4.08 7.62
CA SER A 225 21.21 -3.24 8.43
C SER A 225 20.96 -1.75 8.15
N PRO A 226 21.24 -0.85 9.12
CA PRO A 226 21.17 0.59 8.90
C PRO A 226 22.05 1.07 7.73
N ARG A 227 23.15 0.38 7.47
CA ARG A 227 24.06 0.67 6.35
C ARG A 227 23.39 0.40 5.01
N THR A 228 22.66 -0.71 4.88
CA THR A 228 21.88 -1.04 3.67
C THR A 228 20.79 -0.02 3.42
N LEU A 229 20.05 0.40 4.46
CA LEU A 229 19.03 1.46 4.36
C LEU A 229 19.63 2.81 3.91
N LEU A 230 20.79 3.18 4.45
CA LEU A 230 21.50 4.39 4.05
C LEU A 230 21.95 4.35 2.59
N ASN A 231 22.42 3.19 2.11
CA ASN A 231 22.79 3.01 0.70
C ASN A 231 21.58 3.12 -0.22
N ALA A 232 20.45 2.51 0.15
CA ALA A 232 19.20 2.63 -0.59
C ALA A 232 18.75 4.10 -0.66
N LYS A 233 18.78 4.84 0.46
CA LYS A 233 18.42 6.26 0.50
C LYS A 233 19.29 7.11 -0.44
N LYS A 234 20.60 6.91 -0.40
CA LYS A 234 21.54 7.61 -1.31
C LYS A 234 21.29 7.26 -2.77
N ARG A 235 20.95 6.00 -3.07
CA ARG A 235 20.61 5.56 -4.43
C ARG A 235 19.31 6.20 -4.90
N VAL A 236 18.27 6.25 -4.06
CA VAL A 236 17.01 6.97 -4.35
C VAL A 236 17.28 8.43 -4.71
N GLU A 237 18.04 9.15 -3.87
CA GLU A 237 18.38 10.56 -4.12
C GLU A 237 19.13 10.77 -5.44
N LYS A 238 19.95 9.78 -5.85
CA LYS A 238 20.64 9.80 -7.14
C LYS A 238 19.68 9.57 -8.30
N GLU A 239 18.89 8.50 -8.26
CA GLU A 239 17.92 8.17 -9.32
C GLU A 239 16.89 9.30 -9.50
N GLU A 240 16.42 9.90 -8.41
CA GLU A 240 15.46 11.01 -8.48
C GLU A 240 16.03 12.22 -9.20
N LYS A 241 17.30 12.57 -8.96
CA LYS A 241 17.97 13.68 -9.66
C LYS A 241 18.20 13.40 -11.15
N GLU A 242 18.46 12.14 -11.50
CA GLU A 242 18.69 11.73 -12.89
C GLU A 242 17.38 11.64 -13.68
N LEU A 243 16.31 11.13 -13.06
CA LEU A 243 15.00 10.94 -13.70
C LEU A 243 14.15 12.21 -13.74
N PHE A 244 14.28 13.07 -12.73
CA PHE A 244 13.47 14.27 -12.55
C PHE A 244 14.36 15.51 -12.45
N PRO A 245 14.91 16.02 -13.57
CA PRO A 245 15.61 17.30 -13.59
C PRO A 245 14.70 18.44 -13.08
N GLU A 246 15.30 19.49 -12.52
CA GLU A 246 14.58 20.70 -12.11
C GLU A 246 13.72 21.19 -13.30
N GLU A 247 12.44 21.50 -13.05
CA GLU A 247 11.39 21.83 -14.04
C GLU A 247 10.69 20.65 -14.75
N SER A 248 11.10 19.40 -14.52
CA SER A 248 10.35 18.23 -15.02
C SER A 248 9.29 17.78 -14.02
N GLY A 249 8.04 18.20 -14.23
CA GLY A 249 6.94 17.80 -13.37
C GLY A 249 5.68 18.64 -13.55
N MET A 250 4.68 18.34 -12.73
CA MET A 250 3.46 19.12 -12.64
C MET A 250 3.61 20.13 -11.49
N LEU A 251 3.50 21.42 -11.79
CA LEU A 251 3.61 22.46 -10.77
C LEU A 251 2.41 22.39 -9.81
N MET A 252 2.69 22.17 -8.53
CA MET A 252 1.73 22.26 -7.42
C MET A 252 2.23 23.28 -6.41
N GLU A 253 1.78 24.52 -6.51
CA GLU A 253 2.21 25.58 -5.60
C GLU A 253 1.22 25.72 -4.44
N THR A 254 1.74 25.87 -3.22
CA THR A 254 0.92 26.25 -2.06
C THR A 254 1.51 27.50 -1.44
N SER A 255 0.72 28.57 -1.37
CA SER A 255 1.16 29.85 -0.85
C SER A 255 0.21 30.34 0.24
N VAL A 256 0.80 30.87 1.32
CA VAL A 256 0.09 31.50 2.42
C VAL A 256 0.68 32.87 2.64
N GLY A 257 -0.16 33.89 2.73
CA GLY A 257 0.24 35.27 3.01
C GLY A 257 -0.63 35.93 4.05
N PHE A 258 -0.09 36.98 4.67
CA PHE A 258 -0.80 37.88 5.57
C PHE A 258 -0.74 39.29 4.99
N SER A 259 -1.89 39.95 4.87
CA SER A 259 -2.04 41.23 4.20
C SER A 259 -2.64 42.28 5.11
N LYS A 260 -1.97 43.44 5.18
CA LYS A 260 -2.46 44.62 5.92
C LYS A 260 -3.53 45.41 5.16
N SER A 261 -3.64 45.23 3.85
CA SER A 261 -4.59 45.99 3.02
C SER A 261 -5.92 45.28 2.78
N GLN A 262 -6.06 44.02 3.21
CA GLN A 262 -7.26 43.20 3.01
C GLN A 262 -8.25 43.43 4.16
N GLU A 263 -9.53 43.62 3.82
CA GLU A 263 -10.61 43.76 4.82
C GLU A 263 -11.21 42.40 5.17
N GLU A 264 -11.41 41.52 4.19
CA GLU A 264 -11.93 40.17 4.42
C GLU A 264 -10.97 39.35 5.28
N ALA A 265 -11.48 38.59 6.25
CA ALA A 265 -10.63 37.83 7.16
C ALA A 265 -9.74 36.78 6.44
N VAL A 266 -10.26 36.17 5.37
CA VAL A 266 -9.52 35.24 4.50
C VAL A 266 -9.98 35.35 3.05
N ILE A 267 -9.03 35.29 2.11
CA ILE A 267 -9.27 35.10 0.68
C ILE A 267 -8.48 33.86 0.26
N ALA A 268 -9.20 32.81 -0.15
CA ALA A 268 -8.60 31.59 -0.67
C ALA A 268 -8.98 31.39 -2.13
N SER A 269 -8.01 31.03 -2.96
CA SER A 269 -8.21 30.74 -4.38
C SER A 269 -7.49 29.47 -4.79
N LEU A 270 -8.11 28.73 -5.70
CA LEU A 270 -7.54 27.58 -6.38
C LEU A 270 -7.31 27.98 -7.85
N ASP A 271 -6.07 27.89 -8.32
CA ASP A 271 -5.72 28.09 -9.73
C ASP A 271 -5.02 26.83 -10.25
N GLY A 272 -5.71 26.07 -11.10
CA GLY A 272 -5.29 24.72 -11.48
C GLY A 272 -5.14 23.82 -10.26
N MET A 273 -3.90 23.42 -9.95
CA MET A 273 -3.56 22.63 -8.76
C MET A 273 -2.86 23.48 -7.69
N SER A 274 -2.78 24.79 -7.84
CA SER A 274 -2.11 25.67 -6.90
C SER A 274 -3.12 26.27 -5.93
N ILE A 275 -2.79 26.27 -4.64
CA ILE A 275 -3.59 26.88 -3.58
C ILE A 275 -2.92 28.17 -3.13
N LYS A 276 -3.70 29.24 -3.04
CA LYS A 276 -3.28 30.50 -2.43
C LYS A 276 -4.28 30.91 -1.37
N ALA A 277 -3.79 31.12 -0.15
CA ALA A 277 -4.58 31.63 0.97
C ALA A 277 -3.96 32.92 1.51
N ILE A 278 -4.73 34.00 1.55
CA ILE A 278 -4.32 35.30 2.11
C ILE A 278 -5.22 35.63 3.30
N TYR A 279 -4.59 35.87 4.44
CA TYR A 279 -5.25 36.23 5.70
C TYR A 279 -5.12 37.72 5.97
N SER A 280 -6.13 38.33 6.56
CA SER A 280 -6.07 39.75 6.94
C SER A 280 -5.27 39.93 8.23
N THR A 281 -4.23 40.75 8.18
CA THR A 281 -3.53 41.22 9.39
C THR A 281 -4.45 42.09 10.24
N LYS A 282 -5.33 42.89 9.62
CA LYS A 282 -6.27 43.76 10.34
C LYS A 282 -7.21 42.94 11.23
N TRP A 283 -7.72 41.83 10.71
CA TRP A 283 -8.54 40.88 11.49
C TRP A 283 -7.83 40.46 12.79
N LEU A 284 -6.52 40.17 12.72
CA LEU A 284 -5.73 39.80 13.89
C LEU A 284 -5.41 40.98 14.82
N GLU A 285 -5.25 42.18 14.26
CA GLU A 285 -5.05 43.40 15.05
C GLU A 285 -6.30 43.77 15.87
N GLU A 286 -7.48 43.49 15.33
CA GLU A 286 -8.78 43.76 15.97
C GLU A 286 -9.20 42.65 16.96
N ASN A 287 -8.76 41.40 16.75
CA ASN A 287 -9.16 40.24 17.55
C ASN A 287 -7.95 39.56 18.21
N LYS A 288 -7.45 40.17 19.31
CA LYS A 288 -6.25 39.73 20.03
C LYS A 288 -6.53 38.85 21.25
N ASP A 289 -7.79 38.63 21.60
CA ASP A 289 -8.20 37.75 22.70
C ASP A 289 -7.81 36.29 22.39
N TYR A 290 -7.34 35.59 23.41
CA TYR A 290 -6.68 34.29 23.24
C TYR A 290 -7.67 33.23 22.73
N GLU A 291 -8.93 33.34 23.12
CA GLU A 291 -10.05 32.55 22.59
C GLU A 291 -10.14 32.67 21.08
N THR A 292 -10.25 33.90 20.55
CA THR A 292 -10.38 34.12 19.11
C THR A 292 -9.13 33.69 18.36
N LEU A 293 -7.95 33.91 18.93
CA LEU A 293 -6.69 33.46 18.33
C LEU A 293 -6.62 31.93 18.17
N LEU A 294 -7.18 31.16 19.11
CA LEU A 294 -7.31 29.70 18.99
C LEU A 294 -8.44 29.31 18.03
N ASN A 295 -9.55 30.03 18.05
CA ASN A 295 -10.67 29.81 17.15
C ASN A 295 -10.29 30.01 15.67
N ASN A 296 -9.25 30.80 15.37
CA ASN A 296 -8.73 30.95 14.00
C ASN A 296 -8.27 29.61 13.40
N PHE A 297 -7.76 28.66 14.20
CA PHE A 297 -7.44 27.31 13.71
C PHE A 297 -8.69 26.54 13.25
N ILE A 298 -9.84 26.82 13.84
CA ILE A 298 -11.12 26.20 13.50
C ILE A 298 -11.75 26.91 12.31
N TYR A 299 -11.92 28.23 12.38
CA TYR A 299 -12.78 28.96 11.44
C TYR A 299 -12.03 29.62 10.28
N LEU A 300 -10.78 30.06 10.49
CA LEU A 300 -9.99 30.67 9.41
C LEU A 300 -9.17 29.64 8.63
N PHE A 301 -8.56 28.69 9.34
CA PHE A 301 -7.73 27.67 8.71
C PHE A 301 -8.48 26.37 8.41
N GLU A 302 -9.68 26.19 8.98
CA GLU A 302 -10.51 24.99 8.81
C GLU A 302 -9.76 23.68 9.12
N PHE A 303 -8.91 23.69 10.16
CA PHE A 303 -8.13 22.51 10.58
C PHE A 303 -9.02 21.35 11.03
N VAL A 304 -10.25 21.65 11.42
CA VAL A 304 -11.24 20.68 11.85
C VAL A 304 -12.56 20.83 11.10
N ASP A 305 -13.29 19.74 10.95
CA ASP A 305 -14.66 19.78 10.41
C ASP A 305 -15.70 20.19 11.47
N SER A 306 -16.97 20.25 11.07
CA SER A 306 -18.10 20.55 11.96
C SER A 306 -18.26 19.59 13.15
N GLN A 307 -17.55 18.46 13.17
CA GLN A 307 -17.54 17.48 14.26
C GLN A 307 -16.22 17.50 15.04
N MET A 308 -15.39 18.54 14.87
CA MET A 308 -14.08 18.70 15.50
C MET A 308 -13.08 17.58 15.15
N ARG A 309 -13.20 16.99 13.95
CA ARG A 309 -12.24 16.00 13.44
C ARG A 309 -11.20 16.68 12.56
N CYS A 310 -9.94 16.29 12.70
CA CYS A 310 -8.85 16.82 11.88
C CYS A 310 -9.12 16.65 10.37
N ASN A 311 -8.99 17.75 9.61
CA ASN A 311 -9.28 17.78 8.19
C ASN A 311 -8.11 17.34 7.31
N PHE A 312 -6.87 17.57 7.75
CA PHE A 312 -5.65 17.24 7.01
C PHE A 312 -5.18 15.79 7.23
N VAL A 313 -6.13 14.87 7.28
CA VAL A 313 -5.88 13.41 7.25
C VAL A 313 -6.06 12.89 5.83
N ASN A 314 -5.38 11.80 5.48
CA ASN A 314 -5.61 11.19 4.18
C ASN A 314 -7.01 10.58 4.09
N LYS A 315 -7.75 10.91 3.02
CA LYS A 315 -9.10 10.38 2.76
C LYS A 315 -9.08 9.62 1.42
N PRO A 316 -9.39 8.31 1.37
CA PRO A 316 -9.28 7.52 0.15
C PRO A 316 -10.10 8.05 -1.04
N ASN A 317 -11.20 8.78 -0.77
CA ASN A 317 -12.05 9.40 -1.79
C ASN A 317 -11.44 10.68 -2.42
N GLN A 318 -10.44 11.28 -1.79
CA GLN A 318 -9.68 12.42 -2.32
C GLN A 318 -8.49 11.96 -3.17
N MET A 319 -8.18 10.67 -3.17
CA MET A 319 -7.14 10.09 -4.01
C MET A 319 -7.68 9.71 -5.39
N GLY A 320 -6.87 9.94 -6.43
CA GLY A 320 -7.20 9.49 -7.78
C GLY A 320 -7.21 7.96 -7.89
N VAL A 321 -7.96 7.40 -8.85
CA VAL A 321 -7.93 5.93 -9.10
C VAL A 321 -6.52 5.48 -9.47
N MET A 322 -5.87 6.22 -10.38
CA MET A 322 -4.49 5.93 -10.80
C MET A 322 -3.51 6.03 -9.63
N GLU A 323 -3.66 7.06 -8.79
CA GLU A 323 -2.82 7.27 -7.61
C GLU A 323 -2.93 6.10 -6.63
N ARG A 324 -4.13 5.55 -6.42
CA ARG A 324 -4.34 4.39 -5.55
C ARG A 324 -3.74 3.09 -6.08
N ILE A 325 -3.63 2.94 -7.40
CA ILE A 325 -3.24 1.66 -8.04
C ILE A 325 -1.76 1.65 -8.43
N MET A 326 -1.23 2.76 -8.92
CA MET A 326 0.13 2.84 -9.47
C MET A 326 1.22 3.06 -8.40
N TYR A 327 0.84 3.51 -7.21
CA TYR A 327 1.81 3.79 -6.14
C TYR A 327 2.15 2.52 -5.36
N SER A 328 3.32 1.91 -5.64
CA SER A 328 3.87 0.82 -4.84
C SER A 328 4.17 1.31 -3.42
N ARG A 329 3.44 0.82 -2.43
CA ARG A 329 3.57 1.23 -1.02
C ARG A 329 3.93 0.06 -0.12
N SER A 330 4.61 0.38 0.97
CA SER A 330 4.82 -0.56 2.06
C SER A 330 3.50 -0.84 2.79
N ARG A 331 3.32 -2.07 3.30
CA ARG A 331 2.16 -2.44 4.15
C ARG A 331 2.03 -1.60 5.42
N ASN A 332 3.16 -1.10 5.92
CA ASN A 332 3.21 -0.33 7.16
C ASN A 332 3.24 1.19 6.92
N ALA A 333 3.25 1.63 5.67
CA ALA A 333 3.28 3.06 5.35
C ALA A 333 1.91 3.69 5.57
N TYR A 334 1.89 4.90 6.15
CA TYR A 334 0.70 5.74 6.14
C TYR A 334 0.36 6.09 4.69
N LEU A 335 -0.89 5.86 4.30
CA LEU A 335 -1.33 6.18 2.95
C LEU A 335 -1.35 7.69 2.76
N THR A 336 -0.55 8.18 1.83
CA THR A 336 -0.53 9.59 1.42
C THR A 336 -0.91 9.70 -0.05
N GLY A 337 -1.31 10.91 -0.43
CA GLY A 337 -1.61 11.27 -1.81
C GLY A 337 -1.38 12.76 -2.05
N MET A 338 -1.52 13.21 -3.29
CA MET A 338 -1.34 14.59 -3.73
C MET A 338 -2.21 15.54 -2.90
N ALA A 339 -3.51 15.22 -2.76
CA ALA A 339 -4.43 16.02 -1.96
C ALA A 339 -4.00 16.12 -0.49
N PHE A 340 -3.61 14.99 0.13
CA PHE A 340 -3.10 14.97 1.50
C PHE A 340 -1.83 15.81 1.63
N ASN A 341 -0.85 15.63 0.74
CA ASN A 341 0.42 16.35 0.77
C ASN A 341 0.21 17.86 0.64
N GLN A 342 -0.71 18.28 -0.23
CA GLN A 342 -1.06 19.67 -0.42
C GLN A 342 -1.76 20.27 0.80
N MET A 343 -2.72 19.56 1.40
CA MET A 343 -3.37 20.00 2.65
C MET A 343 -2.37 20.07 3.80
N ASN A 344 -1.46 19.10 3.92
CA ASN A 344 -0.41 19.10 4.94
C ASN A 344 0.52 20.31 4.75
N MET A 345 0.96 20.59 3.51
CA MET A 345 1.78 21.75 3.19
C MET A 345 1.06 23.07 3.53
N LEU A 346 -0.22 23.19 3.17
CA LEU A 346 -1.04 24.36 3.49
C LEU A 346 -1.11 24.59 5.01
N SER A 347 -1.39 23.54 5.78
CA SER A 347 -1.49 23.61 7.25
C SER A 347 -0.17 24.03 7.93
N LEU A 348 0.97 23.55 7.41
CA LEU A 348 2.29 23.92 7.90
C LEU A 348 2.61 25.38 7.61
N LEU A 349 2.30 25.85 6.39
CA LEU A 349 2.51 27.25 6.00
C LEU A 349 1.58 28.20 6.75
N GLN A 350 0.32 27.83 6.97
CA GLN A 350 -0.63 28.57 7.80
C GLN A 350 -0.12 28.70 9.23
N THR A 351 0.28 27.59 9.85
CA THR A 351 0.80 27.59 11.22
C THR A 351 2.05 28.46 11.35
N HIS A 352 2.99 28.33 10.40
CA HIS A 352 4.23 29.09 10.41
C HIS A 352 3.98 30.59 10.21
N GLY A 353 3.20 30.96 9.19
CA GLY A 353 2.88 32.35 8.90
C GLY A 353 2.10 33.00 10.04
N TYR A 354 1.12 32.29 10.60
CA TYR A 354 0.31 32.77 11.72
C TYR A 354 1.16 32.99 12.97
N TYR A 355 2.04 32.04 13.30
CA TYR A 355 2.97 32.18 14.43
C TYR A 355 3.84 33.43 14.30
N ASN A 356 4.39 33.71 13.11
CA ASN A 356 5.19 34.91 12.88
C ASN A 356 4.35 36.20 12.96
N GLU A 357 3.13 36.18 12.42
CA GLU A 357 2.23 37.32 12.46
C GLU A 357 1.85 37.68 13.89
N LEU A 358 1.48 36.69 14.71
CA LEU A 358 1.20 36.88 16.15
C LEU A 358 2.41 37.44 16.90
N LEU A 359 3.61 36.93 16.63
CA LEU A 359 4.83 37.46 17.23
C LEU A 359 5.05 38.93 16.86
N SER A 360 4.74 39.33 15.63
CA SER A 360 4.83 40.73 15.19
C SER A 360 3.86 41.64 15.96
N LEU A 361 2.74 41.09 16.42
CA LEU A 361 1.76 41.75 17.28
C LEU A 361 2.11 41.66 18.78
N GLY A 362 3.26 41.07 19.12
CA GLY A 362 3.73 40.89 20.50
C GLY A 362 3.08 39.72 21.23
N ILE A 363 2.39 38.83 20.51
CA ILE A 363 1.67 37.68 21.08
C ILE A 363 2.44 36.41 20.81
N ARG A 364 2.70 35.64 21.86
CA ARG A 364 3.34 34.33 21.76
C ARG A 364 2.28 33.25 21.76
N LEU A 365 2.26 32.43 20.70
CA LEU A 365 1.33 31.31 20.62
C LEU A 365 1.52 30.33 21.79
N GLU A 366 2.76 30.16 22.29
CA GLU A 366 3.01 29.35 23.48
C GLU A 366 2.25 29.86 24.71
N SER A 367 2.19 31.17 24.91
CA SER A 367 1.47 31.78 26.05
C SER A 367 -0.04 31.61 25.92
N VAL A 368 -0.56 31.66 24.69
CA VAL A 368 -1.97 31.35 24.41
C VAL A 368 -2.30 29.89 24.76
N ILE A 369 -1.40 28.95 24.42
CA ILE A 369 -1.56 27.53 24.77
C ILE A 369 -1.48 27.31 26.28
N GLU A 370 -0.53 27.94 26.98
CA GLU A 370 -0.45 27.84 28.45
C GLU A 370 -1.71 28.35 29.14
N TRP A 371 -2.20 29.51 28.71
CA TRP A 371 -3.44 30.10 29.22
C TRP A 371 -4.64 29.18 28.98
N PHE A 372 -4.73 28.52 27.82
CA PHE A 372 -5.82 27.60 27.53
C PHE A 372 -5.91 26.47 28.57
N PHE A 373 -4.78 25.83 28.88
CA PHE A 373 -4.76 24.74 29.85
C PHE A 373 -4.87 25.22 31.31
N LYS A 374 -4.17 26.30 31.67
CA LYS A 374 -4.09 26.78 33.07
C LYS A 374 -5.34 27.54 33.53
N GLU A 375 -6.00 28.26 32.63
CA GLU A 375 -7.07 29.19 32.98
C GLU A 375 -8.39 28.85 32.26
N TYR A 376 -8.38 28.77 30.93
CA TYR A 376 -9.61 28.64 30.13
C TYR A 376 -10.39 27.36 30.45
N LEU A 377 -9.70 26.20 30.53
CA LEU A 377 -10.34 24.92 30.86
C LEU A 377 -11.06 24.94 32.22
N SER A 378 -10.45 25.55 33.22
CA SER A 378 -11.02 25.68 34.57
C SER A 378 -12.23 26.61 34.54
N ASN A 379 -12.10 27.79 33.92
CA ASN A 379 -13.11 28.83 33.94
C ASN A 379 -14.36 28.45 33.13
N GLU A 380 -14.18 27.87 31.93
CA GLU A 380 -15.29 27.58 31.01
C GLU A 380 -15.86 26.17 31.16
N PHE A 381 -15.03 25.18 31.48
CA PHE A 381 -15.44 23.77 31.51
C PHE A 381 -15.38 23.14 32.89
N GLN A 382 -15.00 23.89 33.93
CA GLN A 382 -14.77 23.37 35.29
C GLN A 382 -13.71 22.25 35.33
N ALA A 383 -12.88 22.17 34.29
CA ALA A 383 -11.81 21.21 34.15
C ALA A 383 -10.54 21.77 34.80
N SER A 384 -10.44 21.54 36.11
CA SER A 384 -9.45 22.21 36.96
C SER A 384 -8.11 21.47 37.03
N ASN A 385 -7.06 22.22 37.39
CA ASN A 385 -5.73 21.73 37.75
C ASN A 385 -4.90 21.13 36.60
N PHE A 386 -5.21 21.50 35.35
CA PHE A 386 -4.30 21.26 34.24
C PHE A 386 -3.08 22.18 34.33
N ASP A 387 -1.90 21.63 34.07
CA ASP A 387 -0.65 22.38 34.03
C ASP A 387 0.18 22.01 32.80
N ILE A 388 0.79 23.01 32.19
CA ILE A 388 1.68 22.85 31.05
C ILE A 388 2.72 23.97 31.09
N ASN A 389 3.96 23.62 30.76
CA ASN A 389 5.04 24.58 30.63
C ASN A 389 5.54 24.58 29.19
N MET A 390 5.24 25.66 28.48
CA MET A 390 5.68 25.85 27.11
C MET A 390 7.05 26.54 27.08
N PRO A 391 7.81 26.40 25.98
CA PRO A 391 9.13 27.03 25.86
C PRO A 391 9.07 28.55 26.07
N SER A 392 10.15 29.13 26.60
CA SER A 392 10.25 30.58 26.80
C SER A 392 10.49 31.34 25.49
N ALA A 393 10.36 32.67 25.53
CA ALA A 393 10.64 33.52 24.37
C ALA A 393 12.11 33.46 23.92
N HIS A 394 13.02 33.12 24.84
CA HIS A 394 14.45 33.03 24.60
C HIS A 394 14.92 31.61 24.28
N SER A 395 14.00 30.63 24.26
CA SER A 395 14.35 29.25 24.00
C SER A 395 14.80 29.06 22.55
N THR A 396 15.88 28.31 22.37
CA THR A 396 16.39 27.95 21.04
C THR A 396 15.40 27.03 20.32
N LEU A 397 15.49 26.94 18.99
CA LEU A 397 14.63 26.01 18.23
C LEU A 397 14.79 24.56 18.70
N LEU A 398 16.02 24.15 19.06
CA LEU A 398 16.28 22.82 19.61
C LEU A 398 15.52 22.60 20.93
N GLU A 399 15.61 23.54 21.86
CA GLU A 399 14.89 23.49 23.14
C GLU A 399 13.37 23.45 22.93
N LYS A 400 12.86 24.22 21.97
CA LYS A 400 11.43 24.16 21.60
C LYS A 400 11.04 22.75 21.13
N CYS A 401 11.81 22.18 20.21
CA CYS A 401 11.55 20.84 19.68
C CYS A 401 11.63 19.76 20.77
N THR A 402 12.55 19.87 21.74
CA THR A 402 12.70 18.89 22.82
C THR A 402 11.65 19.01 23.90
N ASN A 403 11.09 20.20 24.15
CA ASN A 403 10.17 20.44 25.27
C ASN A 403 8.69 20.30 24.90
N ILE A 404 8.30 20.59 23.65
CA ILE A 404 6.89 20.55 23.24
C ILE A 404 6.33 19.12 23.27
N MET A 405 7.09 18.12 22.81
CA MET A 405 6.60 16.73 22.77
C MET A 405 6.29 16.17 24.18
N PRO A 406 7.20 16.29 25.18
CA PRO A 406 6.87 15.95 26.56
C PRO A 406 5.69 16.74 27.14
N ALA A 407 5.55 18.02 26.79
CA ALA A 407 4.44 18.85 27.26
C ALA A 407 3.09 18.34 26.73
N VAL A 408 3.02 17.96 25.45
CA VAL A 408 1.83 17.34 24.85
C VAL A 408 1.51 16.00 25.53
N GLU A 409 2.51 15.14 25.74
CA GLU A 409 2.29 13.85 26.42
C GLU A 409 1.78 14.05 27.86
N SER A 410 2.35 15.02 28.59
CA SER A 410 1.92 15.36 29.95
C SER A 410 0.45 15.77 29.99
N VAL A 411 0.02 16.66 29.09
CA VAL A 411 -1.39 17.07 29.00
C VAL A 411 -2.32 15.91 28.68
N LEU A 412 -1.92 14.98 27.80
CA LEU A 412 -2.73 13.80 27.48
C LEU A 412 -2.88 12.85 28.67
N LYS A 413 -1.85 12.71 29.51
CA LYS A 413 -1.94 11.97 30.78
C LYS A 413 -2.85 12.66 31.78
N GLN A 414 -2.71 13.98 31.94
CA GLN A 414 -3.60 14.79 32.79
C GLN A 414 -5.05 14.68 32.32
N PHE A 415 -5.31 14.76 31.02
CA PHE A 415 -6.64 14.58 30.45
C PHE A 415 -7.19 13.18 30.73
N SER A 416 -6.37 12.13 30.57
CA SER A 416 -6.79 10.76 30.85
C SER A 416 -7.23 10.61 32.31
N LEU A 417 -6.45 11.16 33.25
CA LEU A 417 -6.80 11.16 34.66
C LEU A 417 -8.07 11.98 34.94
N PHE A 418 -8.21 13.14 34.31
CA PHE A 418 -9.41 13.97 34.43
C PHE A 418 -10.68 13.23 33.97
N VAL A 419 -10.61 12.43 32.90
CA VAL A 419 -11.76 11.63 32.45
C VAL A 419 -12.16 10.58 33.49
N GLU A 420 -11.20 10.01 34.20
CA GLU A 420 -11.42 8.93 35.17
C GLU A 420 -11.86 9.45 36.54
N GLU A 421 -11.20 10.48 37.06
CA GLU A 421 -11.36 10.97 38.44
C GLU A 421 -12.11 12.31 38.52
N GLY A 422 -12.32 12.99 37.38
CA GLY A 422 -12.96 14.32 37.33
C GLY A 422 -12.05 15.48 37.77
N ILE A 423 -10.81 15.20 38.17
CA ILE A 423 -9.80 16.20 38.54
C ILE A 423 -8.41 15.69 38.17
N VAL A 424 -7.48 16.61 37.88
CA VAL A 424 -6.07 16.28 37.70
C VAL A 424 -5.39 16.27 39.06
N ASP A 425 -4.88 15.12 39.49
CA ASP A 425 -4.07 14.95 40.70
C ASP A 425 -2.63 14.58 40.31
N PHE A 426 -1.67 15.46 40.58
CA PHE A 426 -0.28 15.27 40.20
C PHE A 426 0.43 14.18 41.02
N GLU A 427 0.04 13.96 42.28
CA GLU A 427 0.60 12.88 43.09
C GLU A 427 0.18 11.52 42.50
N LEU A 428 -1.07 11.43 42.04
CA LEU A 428 -1.58 10.23 41.37
C LEU A 428 -0.97 10.03 39.98
N LEU A 429 -0.72 11.10 39.22
CA LEU A 429 -0.04 11.02 37.92
C LEU A 429 1.39 10.47 38.04
N GLU A 430 2.14 10.88 39.07
CA GLU A 430 3.50 10.39 39.32
C GLU A 430 3.49 8.87 39.62
N ILE A 431 2.51 8.40 40.38
CA ILE A 431 2.33 6.97 40.68
C ILE A 431 1.97 6.17 39.42
N ARG A 432 1.10 6.71 38.56
CA ARG A 432 0.64 6.09 37.29
C ARG A 432 1.69 6.22 36.18
N SER A 433 2.96 5.86 36.44
CA SER A 433 4.11 5.92 35.52
C SER A 433 4.00 5.00 34.26
N GLU A 434 2.79 4.86 33.70
CA GLU A 434 2.48 4.10 32.52
C GLU A 434 2.88 4.85 31.24
N HIS A 435 3.28 4.08 30.25
CA HIS A 435 3.54 4.59 28.91
C HIS A 435 2.23 5.00 28.25
N LEU A 436 2.15 6.21 27.70
CA LEU A 436 0.96 6.68 26.99
C LEU A 436 0.78 5.91 25.68
N ILE A 437 -0.31 5.16 25.56
CA ILE A 437 -0.71 4.52 24.30
C ILE A 437 -1.87 5.34 23.71
N TYR A 438 -1.63 6.00 22.58
CA TYR A 438 -2.59 6.93 21.96
C TYR A 438 -3.98 6.30 21.70
N SER A 439 -4.05 5.00 21.37
CA SER A 439 -5.33 4.30 21.16
C SER A 439 -6.16 4.13 22.43
N ASN A 440 -5.54 4.29 23.60
CA ASN A 440 -6.16 4.06 24.90
C ASN A 440 -6.54 5.37 25.60
N ILE A 441 -6.27 6.53 24.99
CA ILE A 441 -6.67 7.83 25.55
C ILE A 441 -8.21 7.83 25.69
N PRO A 442 -8.75 8.01 26.91
CA PRO A 442 -10.17 7.90 27.16
C PRO A 442 -10.92 9.10 26.60
N SER A 443 -12.26 9.06 26.65
CA SER A 443 -13.10 10.16 26.18
C SER A 443 -14.23 10.46 27.15
N LEU A 444 -14.51 11.75 27.35
CA LEU A 444 -15.71 12.22 28.05
C LEU A 444 -17.00 11.90 27.27
N VAL A 445 -16.91 11.64 25.97
CA VAL A 445 -18.07 11.31 25.12
C VAL A 445 -18.17 9.80 24.96
N ASN A 446 -19.22 9.21 25.53
CA ASN A 446 -19.47 7.79 25.37
C ASN A 446 -19.73 7.45 23.89
N LYS A 447 -19.10 6.38 23.39
CA LYS A 447 -19.18 5.94 21.99
C LYS A 447 -18.87 7.07 20.98
N LYS A 448 -17.84 7.87 21.26
CA LYS A 448 -17.38 9.01 20.43
C LYS A 448 -17.28 8.69 18.93
N TYR A 449 -16.83 7.48 18.58
CA TYR A 449 -16.64 7.05 17.20
C TYR A 449 -17.51 5.83 16.87
N VAL A 450 -18.06 5.84 15.66
CA VAL A 450 -18.73 4.67 15.06
C VAL A 450 -17.72 4.00 14.14
N TYR A 451 -17.34 2.77 14.48
CA TYR A 451 -16.52 1.92 13.64
C TYR A 451 -17.43 0.93 12.94
N GLY A 452 -17.51 1.01 11.61
CA GLY A 452 -18.18 0.00 10.82
C GLY A 452 -17.20 -1.02 10.26
N VAL A 453 -17.70 -2.23 10.01
CA VAL A 453 -16.94 -3.35 9.47
C VAL A 453 -17.71 -3.92 8.27
N GLY A 454 -16.98 -4.29 7.22
CA GLY A 454 -17.55 -4.97 6.04
C GLY A 454 -17.89 -4.05 4.86
N GLU A 455 -18.24 -4.67 3.74
CA GLU A 455 -18.52 -3.98 2.48
C GLU A 455 -19.72 -3.03 2.56
N GLU A 456 -20.76 -3.39 3.31
CA GLU A 456 -21.96 -2.56 3.48
C GLU A 456 -21.63 -1.20 4.09
N PHE A 457 -20.74 -1.15 5.09
CA PHE A 457 -20.29 0.11 5.68
C PHE A 457 -19.47 0.94 4.70
N ASN A 458 -18.59 0.29 3.93
CA ASN A 458 -17.79 0.96 2.89
C ASN A 458 -18.69 1.55 1.79
N GLN A 459 -19.76 0.85 1.40
CA GLN A 459 -20.74 1.33 0.42
C GLN A 459 -21.60 2.48 0.99
N ALA A 460 -22.10 2.35 2.23
CA ALA A 460 -22.92 3.37 2.87
C ALA A 460 -22.17 4.68 3.11
N THR A 461 -20.90 4.61 3.48
CA THR A 461 -20.03 5.79 3.65
C THR A 461 -19.70 6.47 2.31
N ALA A 462 -19.52 5.70 1.23
CA ALA A 462 -19.35 6.25 -0.11
C ALA A 462 -20.62 6.96 -0.64
N ALA A 463 -21.81 6.43 -0.33
CA ALA A 463 -23.09 6.98 -0.79
C ALA A 463 -23.50 8.28 -0.07
N ARG A 464 -23.27 8.38 1.25
CA ARG A 464 -23.63 9.56 2.06
C ARG A 464 -22.84 10.84 1.74
N LEU A 465 -21.71 10.74 1.06
CA LEU A 465 -20.88 11.90 0.72
C LEU A 465 -21.23 12.50 -0.65
N LYS A 466 -21.87 11.74 -1.56
CA LYS A 466 -22.36 12.28 -2.84
C LYS A 466 -23.55 13.22 -2.68
N SER A 467 -24.30 13.15 -1.57
CA SER A 467 -25.46 14.01 -1.33
C SER A 467 -25.12 15.40 -0.79
N ARG A 468 -23.84 15.72 -0.51
CA ARG A 468 -23.42 17.04 -0.02
C ARG A 468 -22.91 18.02 -1.10
N HIS A 469 -22.84 17.60 -2.36
CA HIS A 469 -22.46 18.48 -3.48
C HIS A 469 -23.64 19.18 -4.18
N GLY A 470 -24.84 19.18 -3.57
CA GLY A 470 -26.07 19.67 -4.21
C GLY A 470 -26.80 20.83 -3.53
N GLU A 471 -26.39 21.30 -2.36
CA GLU A 471 -27.10 22.40 -1.68
C GLU A 471 -26.32 23.71 -1.76
N PRO A 472 -26.88 24.77 -2.37
CA PRO A 472 -26.28 26.09 -2.31
C PRO A 472 -26.33 26.58 -0.87
N ARG A 473 -25.16 26.87 -0.29
CA ARG A 473 -25.07 27.60 0.97
C ARG A 473 -25.54 29.03 0.70
N ILE A 474 -26.74 29.35 1.19
CA ILE A 474 -27.29 30.71 1.16
C ILE A 474 -26.64 31.49 2.30
N GLY A 475 -26.08 32.67 1.96
CA GLY A 475 -26.04 33.88 2.78
C GLY A 475 -25.15 33.86 4.00
#